data_AF-A0A958EEF5-F1
#
_entry.id   AF-A0A958EEF5-F1
#
_cell.length_a   1.000
_cell.length_b   1.000
_cell.length_c   1.000
_cell.angle_alpha   90.00
_cell.angle_beta   90.00
_cell.angle_gamma   90.00
#
_symmetry.space_group_name_H-M   'P 1'
#
loop_
_entity.id
_entity.type
_entity.pdbx_description
1 polymer ?
#
loop_
_entity_poly.entity_id
_entity_poly.type
_entity_poly.pdbx_seq_one_letter_code
_entity_poly.pdbx_strand_id
1 'polypeptide(L)'
;GGNHRSRWRDFLTSDGEKDDRNRDWEFVVEGETRQSVMAVWEDGWQITFDELARLSDADLEKEITIRGEPMTVVEAMVRNMNHLAYHAGQVVHLARQFAGDRWESMSIPVGESEKFNQKMRDKFGEWRG
;
A
#
# COMPACT_ATOMS: atom_id res chain seq x y z
N GLY A 1 -9.46 4.10 -1.05
CA GLY A 1 -10.45 3.55 -0.12
C GLY A 1 -10.94 2.16 -0.47
N GLY A 2 -11.65 1.99 -1.59
CA GLY A 2 -12.45 0.77 -1.85
C GLY A 2 -11.73 -0.58 -1.73
N ASN A 3 -10.49 -0.69 -2.23
CA ASN A 3 -9.68 -1.90 -2.03
C ASN A 3 -9.42 -2.19 -0.54
N HIS A 4 -9.02 -1.19 0.26
CA HIS A 4 -8.71 -1.41 1.68
C HIS A 4 -9.98 -1.79 2.45
N ARG A 5 -11.04 -1.01 2.26
CA ARG A 5 -12.36 -1.27 2.85
C ARG A 5 -12.85 -2.68 2.57
N SER A 6 -12.65 -3.18 1.36
CA SER A 6 -13.08 -4.54 0.99
C SER A 6 -12.18 -5.62 1.58
N ARG A 7 -10.86 -5.44 1.49
CA ARG A 7 -9.89 -6.48 1.88
C ARG A 7 -9.77 -6.62 3.39
N TRP A 8 -9.98 -5.54 4.14
CA TRP A 8 -9.66 -5.49 5.57
C TRP A 8 -10.88 -5.52 6.49
N ARG A 9 -12.03 -4.97 6.10
CA ARG A 9 -13.22 -5.02 6.97
C ARG A 9 -13.55 -6.48 7.30
N ASP A 10 -13.78 -6.81 8.56
CA ASP A 10 -14.15 -8.16 9.00
C ASP A 10 -13.13 -9.21 8.50
N PHE A 11 -11.83 -8.88 8.65
CA PHE A 11 -10.70 -9.52 7.94
C PHE A 11 -10.64 -11.04 8.12
N LEU A 12 -10.91 -11.50 9.35
CA LEU A 12 -10.83 -12.93 9.71
C LEU A 12 -12.16 -13.67 9.55
N THR A 13 -13.26 -12.97 9.30
CA THR A 13 -14.62 -13.52 9.45
C THR A 13 -15.45 -13.49 8.19
N SER A 14 -14.97 -12.85 7.13
CA SER A 14 -15.68 -12.76 5.86
C SER A 14 -14.73 -12.65 4.67
N ASP A 15 -15.24 -12.94 3.48
CA ASP A 15 -14.44 -12.89 2.27
C ASP A 15 -13.87 -11.48 2.01
N GLY A 16 -12.60 -11.39 1.60
CA GLY A 16 -11.94 -10.12 1.31
C GLY A 16 -12.50 -9.36 0.11
N GLU A 17 -13.44 -9.90 -0.66
CA GLU A 17 -14.28 -9.17 -1.62
C GLU A 17 -15.68 -8.99 -1.05
N LYS A 18 -16.04 -7.76 -0.70
CA LYS A 18 -17.34 -7.45 -0.10
C LYS A 18 -18.37 -7.22 -1.19
N ASP A 19 -19.58 -7.73 -0.99
CA ASP A 19 -20.71 -7.61 -1.94
C ASP A 19 -21.07 -6.16 -2.25
N ASP A 20 -20.80 -5.25 -1.32
CA ASP A 20 -21.06 -3.83 -1.48
C ASP A 20 -19.92 -3.05 -2.17
N ARG A 21 -18.86 -3.74 -2.60
CA ARG A 21 -17.79 -3.14 -3.40
C ARG A 21 -18.20 -3.07 -4.87
N ASN A 22 -18.41 -1.87 -5.37
CA ASN A 22 -18.59 -1.63 -6.78
C ASN A 22 -17.30 -1.16 -7.45
N ARG A 23 -16.53 -2.11 -8.00
CA ARG A 23 -15.23 -1.82 -8.60
C ARG A 23 -15.30 -0.83 -9.77
N ASP A 24 -16.32 -0.93 -10.62
CA ASP A 24 -16.36 -0.10 -11.84
C ASP A 24 -16.61 1.37 -11.48
N TRP A 25 -17.46 1.61 -10.48
CA TRP A 25 -17.68 2.95 -9.93
C TRP A 25 -16.45 3.55 -9.24
N GLU A 26 -15.49 2.74 -8.76
CA GLU A 26 -14.22 3.26 -8.20
C GLU A 26 -13.38 4.02 -9.24
N PHE A 27 -13.67 3.87 -10.55
CA PHE A 27 -12.96 4.53 -11.64
C PHE A 27 -13.77 5.64 -12.32
N VAL A 28 -15.00 5.88 -11.88
CA VAL A 28 -15.82 6.99 -12.37
C VAL A 28 -15.42 8.24 -11.59
N VAL A 29 -15.07 9.31 -12.32
CA VAL A 29 -14.57 10.58 -11.77
C VAL A 29 -15.67 11.63 -11.95
N GLU A 30 -16.28 12.07 -10.85
CA GLU A 30 -17.39 13.03 -10.82
C GLU A 30 -17.07 14.26 -9.95
N GLY A 31 -16.06 15.02 -10.35
CA GLY A 31 -15.75 16.32 -9.73
C GLY A 31 -15.09 16.20 -8.36
N GLU A 32 -14.33 15.14 -8.13
CA GLU A 32 -13.60 14.91 -6.89
C GLU A 32 -12.66 16.07 -6.58
N THR A 33 -12.68 16.47 -5.31
CA THR A 33 -11.70 17.41 -4.78
C THR A 33 -10.54 16.64 -4.17
N ARG A 34 -9.38 17.29 -4.02
CA ARG A 34 -8.29 16.70 -3.23
C ARG A 34 -8.77 16.27 -1.84
N GLN A 35 -9.64 17.05 -1.20
CA GLN A 35 -10.16 16.75 0.13
C GLN A 35 -11.01 15.47 0.12
N SER A 36 -11.91 15.28 -0.85
CA SER A 36 -12.73 14.08 -0.93
C SER A 36 -11.89 12.84 -1.23
N VAL A 37 -10.88 12.94 -2.10
CA VAL A 37 -9.94 11.84 -2.36
C VAL A 37 -9.17 11.47 -1.11
N MET A 38 -8.64 12.46 -0.38
CA MET A 38 -7.92 12.22 0.87
C MET A 38 -8.83 11.62 1.95
N ALA A 39 -10.09 12.05 2.07
CA ALA A 39 -11.02 11.44 3.03
C ALA A 39 -11.24 9.94 2.76
N VAL A 40 -11.42 9.56 1.49
CA VAL A 40 -11.55 8.15 1.07
C VAL A 40 -10.24 7.37 1.24
N TRP A 41 -9.10 8.05 1.16
CA TRP A 41 -7.78 7.47 1.45
C TRP A 41 -7.65 7.15 2.94
N GLU A 42 -7.87 8.14 3.81
CA GLU A 42 -7.74 7.99 5.27
C GLU A 42 -8.73 6.97 5.83
N ASP A 43 -9.99 6.99 5.39
CA ASP A 43 -11.00 6.00 5.81
C ASP A 43 -10.54 4.56 5.53
N GLY A 44 -10.00 4.31 4.33
CA GLY A 44 -9.49 2.99 3.95
C GLY A 44 -8.33 2.54 4.84
N TRP A 45 -7.40 3.44 5.15
CA TRP A 45 -6.26 3.14 6.02
C TRP A 45 -6.65 2.93 7.48
N GLN A 46 -7.59 3.72 8.00
CA GLN A 46 -8.09 3.56 9.35
C GLN A 46 -8.65 2.14 9.56
N ILE A 47 -9.48 1.64 8.62
CA ILE A 47 -9.99 0.27 8.65
C ILE A 47 -8.84 -0.75 8.68
N THR A 48 -7.85 -0.59 7.80
CA THR A 48 -6.68 -1.48 7.77
C THR A 48 -5.92 -1.49 9.09
N PHE A 49 -5.65 -0.33 9.67
CA PHE A 49 -4.90 -0.23 10.94
C PHE A 49 -5.70 -0.76 12.12
N ASP A 50 -7.01 -0.51 12.16
CA ASP A 50 -7.88 -1.02 13.22
C ASP A 50 -7.95 -2.55 13.21
N GLU A 51 -7.99 -3.16 12.03
CA GLU A 51 -8.02 -4.63 11.87
C GLU A 51 -6.66 -5.24 12.18
N LEU A 52 -5.55 -4.63 11.71
CA LEU A 52 -4.20 -5.04 12.08
C LEU A 52 -3.97 -5.01 13.59
N ALA A 53 -4.47 -3.98 14.28
CA ALA A 53 -4.32 -3.84 15.73
C ALA A 53 -5.09 -4.91 16.53
N ARG A 54 -6.04 -5.62 15.91
CA ARG A 54 -6.81 -6.71 16.53
C ARG A 54 -6.17 -8.08 16.31
N LEU A 55 -5.24 -8.20 15.37
CA LEU A 55 -4.56 -9.45 15.10
C LEU A 55 -3.60 -9.82 16.23
N SER A 56 -3.52 -11.12 16.48
CA SER A 56 -2.50 -11.75 17.30
C SER A 56 -1.61 -12.66 16.44
N ASP A 57 -0.46 -13.06 16.97
CA ASP A 57 0.45 -13.99 16.28
C ASP A 57 -0.25 -15.30 15.89
N ALA A 58 -1.20 -15.76 16.71
CA ALA A 58 -1.98 -16.97 16.45
C ALA A 58 -2.96 -16.82 15.26
N ASP A 59 -3.22 -15.60 14.80
CA ASP A 59 -4.08 -15.35 13.64
C ASP A 59 -3.31 -15.44 12.32
N LEU A 60 -1.99 -15.30 12.32
CA LEU A 60 -1.18 -15.17 11.10
C LEU A 60 -1.23 -16.41 10.18
N GLU A 61 -1.43 -17.59 10.77
CA GLU A 61 -1.53 -18.86 10.04
C GLU A 61 -2.99 -19.25 9.72
N LYS A 62 -3.99 -18.47 10.16
CA LYS A 62 -5.40 -18.76 9.87
C LYS A 62 -5.67 -18.61 8.37
N GLU A 63 -6.52 -19.50 7.87
CA GLU A 63 -7.06 -19.41 6.52
C GLU A 63 -8.19 -18.38 6.48
N ILE A 64 -8.14 -17.50 5.48
CA ILE A 64 -9.22 -16.60 5.07
C ILE A 64 -9.48 -16.79 3.58
N THR A 65 -10.55 -16.18 3.06
CA THR A 65 -10.83 -16.21 1.62
C THR A 65 -10.79 -14.82 1.01
N ILE A 66 -10.29 -14.72 -0.21
CA ILE A 66 -10.40 -13.52 -1.04
C ILE A 66 -10.95 -13.93 -2.40
N ARG A 67 -12.19 -13.53 -2.70
CA ARG A 67 -12.94 -13.98 -3.89
C ARG A 67 -13.09 -15.50 -3.93
N GLY A 68 -13.32 -16.11 -2.78
CA GLY A 68 -13.42 -17.57 -2.61
C GLY A 68 -12.11 -18.32 -2.75
N GLU A 69 -10.98 -17.64 -3.02
CA GLU A 69 -9.64 -18.25 -3.02
C GLU A 69 -9.14 -18.34 -1.57
N PRO A 70 -8.93 -19.54 -1.01
CA PRO A 70 -8.37 -19.70 0.34
C PRO A 70 -6.89 -19.30 0.35
N MET A 71 -6.48 -18.59 1.40
CA MET A 71 -5.09 -18.25 1.67
C MET A 71 -4.90 -17.93 3.15
N THR A 72 -3.68 -18.01 3.63
CA THR A 72 -3.34 -17.59 5.00
C THR A 72 -3.45 -16.07 5.15
N VAL A 73 -3.65 -15.61 6.38
CA VAL A 73 -3.59 -14.18 6.74
C VAL A 73 -2.28 -13.53 6.24
N VAL A 74 -1.14 -14.19 6.42
CA VAL A 74 0.16 -13.68 5.95
C VAL A 74 0.19 -13.54 4.42
N GLU A 75 -0.29 -14.54 3.67
CA GLU A 75 -0.35 -14.46 2.21
C GLU A 75 -1.26 -13.31 1.75
N ALA A 76 -2.41 -13.12 2.40
CA ALA A 76 -3.31 -12.00 2.11
C ALA A 76 -2.66 -10.64 2.36
N MET A 77 -1.92 -10.49 3.47
CA MET A 77 -1.18 -9.27 3.80
C MET A 77 -0.08 -8.98 2.78
N VAL A 78 0.72 -10.00 2.41
CA VAL A 78 1.78 -9.87 1.40
C VAL A 78 1.19 -9.52 0.04
N ARG A 79 0.09 -10.17 -0.36
CA ARG A 79 -0.63 -9.86 -1.60
C ARG A 79 -1.12 -8.41 -1.62
N ASN A 80 -1.68 -7.93 -0.50
CA ASN A 80 -2.12 -6.54 -0.38
C ASN A 80 -0.93 -5.57 -0.46
N MET A 81 0.15 -5.82 0.28
CA MET A 81 1.37 -5.00 0.26
C MET A 81 1.97 -4.88 -1.15
N ASN A 82 2.09 -6.00 -1.88
CA ASN A 82 2.61 -6.01 -3.24
C ASN A 82 1.72 -5.20 -4.21
N HIS A 83 0.40 -5.32 -4.07
CA HIS A 83 -0.56 -4.54 -4.84
C HIS A 83 -0.43 -3.03 -4.54
N LEU A 84 -0.25 -2.65 -3.28
CA LEU A 84 -0.03 -1.25 -2.89
C LEU A 84 1.28 -0.70 -3.44
N ALA A 85 2.37 -1.45 -3.32
CA ALA A 85 3.67 -1.06 -3.86
C ALA A 85 3.61 -0.83 -5.37
N TYR A 86 2.91 -1.70 -6.10
CA TYR A 86 2.69 -1.55 -7.53
C TYR A 86 1.99 -0.23 -7.88
N HIS A 87 0.85 0.07 -7.23
CA HIS A 87 0.10 1.30 -7.49
C HIS A 87 0.81 2.56 -6.99
N ALA A 88 1.52 2.50 -5.86
CA ALA A 88 2.36 3.59 -5.41
C ALA A 88 3.42 3.94 -6.47
N GLY A 89 4.04 2.92 -7.10
CA GLY A 89 4.95 3.11 -8.22
C GLY A 89 4.30 3.81 -9.41
N GLN A 90 3.07 3.45 -9.78
CA GLN A 90 2.33 4.11 -10.86
C GLN A 90 2.07 5.59 -10.55
N VAL A 91 1.62 5.90 -9.32
CA VAL A 91 1.38 7.28 -8.87
C VAL A 91 2.67 8.10 -8.91
N VAL A 92 3.77 7.55 -8.38
CA VAL A 92 5.09 8.22 -8.41
C VAL A 92 5.55 8.46 -9.85
N HIS A 93 5.35 7.50 -10.75
CA HIS A 93 5.73 7.65 -12.16
C HIS A 93 4.97 8.80 -12.84
N LEU A 94 3.65 8.86 -12.65
CA LEU A 94 2.81 9.95 -13.16
C LEU A 94 3.21 11.30 -12.54
N ALA A 95 3.38 11.35 -11.22
CA ALA A 95 3.78 12.57 -10.52
C ALA A 95 5.12 13.11 -11.05
N ARG A 96 6.09 12.22 -11.32
CA ARG A 96 7.36 12.58 -11.94
C ARG A 96 7.19 13.17 -13.33
N GLN A 97 6.35 12.56 -14.17
CA GLN A 97 6.07 13.07 -15.52
C GLN A 97 5.41 14.46 -15.46
N PHE A 98 4.46 14.66 -14.56
CA PHE A 98 3.76 15.95 -14.41
C PHE A 98 4.64 17.04 -13.77
N ALA A 99 5.53 16.68 -12.85
CA ALA A 99 6.45 17.63 -12.24
C ALA A 99 7.54 18.12 -13.21
N GLY A 100 7.95 17.28 -14.16
CA GLY A 100 8.99 17.58 -15.14
C GLY A 100 10.29 17.99 -14.45
N ASP A 101 10.86 19.13 -14.86
CA ASP A 101 12.11 19.66 -14.30
C ASP A 101 12.00 20.04 -12.81
N ARG A 102 10.78 20.17 -12.26
CA ARG A 102 10.55 20.43 -10.84
C ARG A 102 10.54 19.14 -9.99
N TRP A 103 10.76 17.97 -10.60
CA TRP A 103 10.77 16.72 -9.86
C TRP A 103 12.00 16.65 -8.95
N GLU A 104 11.75 16.46 -7.65
CA GLU A 104 12.79 16.17 -6.67
C GLU A 104 12.92 14.65 -6.48
N SER A 105 14.15 14.13 -6.49
CA SER A 105 14.39 12.70 -6.29
C SER A 105 13.87 12.23 -4.92
N MET A 106 13.00 11.22 -4.92
CA MET A 106 12.51 10.58 -3.69
C MET A 106 13.50 9.56 -3.09
N SER A 107 14.59 9.27 -3.82
CA SER A 107 15.69 8.41 -3.37
C SER A 107 17.03 9.10 -3.63
N ILE A 108 18.12 8.35 -3.71
CA ILE A 108 19.44 8.90 -4.01
C ILE A 108 19.45 9.48 -5.43
N PRO A 109 19.71 10.79 -5.60
CA PRO A 109 19.80 11.39 -6.93
C PRO A 109 20.86 10.71 -7.81
N VAL A 110 20.62 10.72 -9.12
CA VAL A 110 21.60 10.21 -10.10
C VAL A 110 22.92 10.96 -9.93
N GLY A 111 24.02 10.21 -9.75
CA GLY A 111 25.36 10.76 -9.50
C GLY A 111 25.74 10.91 -8.03
N GLU A 112 24.80 10.83 -7.09
CA GLU A 112 25.08 11.00 -5.64
C GLU A 112 25.25 9.66 -4.89
N SER A 113 25.18 8.51 -5.58
CA SER A 113 25.25 7.17 -4.98
C SER A 113 26.50 6.92 -4.15
N GLU A 114 27.70 7.27 -4.66
CA GLU A 114 28.95 7.04 -3.93
C GLU A 114 29.05 7.87 -2.66
N LYS A 115 28.62 9.13 -2.72
CA LYS A 115 28.59 10.03 -1.58
C LYS A 115 27.61 9.54 -0.51
N PHE A 116 26.44 9.04 -0.93
CA PHE A 116 25.50 8.41 0.00
C PHE A 116 26.12 7.15 0.64
N ASN A 117 26.73 6.27 -0.15
CA ASN A 117 27.36 5.05 0.34
C ASN A 117 28.52 5.34 1.30
N GLN A 118 29.30 6.40 1.07
CA GLN A 118 30.34 6.84 2.00
C GLN A 118 29.73 7.26 3.34
N LYS A 119 28.67 8.08 3.34
CA LYS A 119 27.96 8.44 4.58
C LYS A 119 27.47 7.22 5.35
N MET A 120 27.00 6.19 4.64
CA MET A 120 26.55 4.96 5.28
C MET A 120 27.72 4.15 5.88
N ARG A 121 28.87 4.09 5.20
CA ARG A 121 30.10 3.49 5.74
C ARG A 121 30.61 4.25 6.97
N ASP A 122 30.60 5.57 6.94
CA ASP A 122 31.03 6.38 8.08
C ASP A 122 30.11 6.16 9.29
N LYS A 123 28.82 5.91 9.04
CA LYS A 123 27.80 5.71 10.08
C LYS A 123 27.78 4.29 10.67
N PHE A 124 27.93 3.26 9.83
CA PHE A 124 27.72 1.86 10.21
C PHE A 124 28.94 0.96 10.05
N GLY A 125 30.03 1.49 9.50
CA GLY A 125 31.24 0.74 9.14
C GLY A 125 31.21 0.17 7.72
N GLU A 126 32.32 -0.48 7.35
CA GLU A 126 32.45 -1.23 6.10
C GLU A 126 31.40 -2.34 6.00
N TRP A 127 30.76 -2.45 4.85
CA TRP A 127 29.74 -3.46 4.58
C TRP A 127 30.47 -4.75 4.22
N ARG A 128 30.23 -5.83 4.94
CA ARG A 128 30.72 -7.15 4.52
C ARG A 128 29.81 -7.65 3.40
N GLY A 129 30.33 -7.65 2.18
CA GLY A 129 29.73 -8.42 1.08
C GLY A 129 29.76 -9.91 1.38
#